data_AF-A0A1I6R4T4-F1
#
_entry.id   AF-A0A1I6R4T4-F1
#
_cell.length_a   1.000
_cell.length_b   1.000
_cell.length_c   1.000
_cell.angle_alpha   90.00
_cell.angle_beta   90.00
_cell.angle_gamma   90.00
#
_symmetry.space_group_name_H-M   'P 1'
#
loop_
_entity.id
_entity.type
_entity.pdbx_description
1 polymer ?
#
loop_
_entity_poly.entity_id
_entity_poly.type
_entity_poly.pdbx_seq_one_letter_code
_entity_poly.pdbx_strand_id
1 'polypeptide(L)'
;MSRKILNYAASVPLSVQSGSTLIPNSPARLQLAGIGIFIPNTAAGANRVELTACVGILKNVSSSTGRIFFRIFRDGNEIFNGIQYTPSSGPPGAQTTTFAFETIDFNVPAGFHTYAVTVESLISVNSVAGPITFSGAAISTADILSNNQVLNYQAAVPRSVSVQGNPILLATSPSNTQLAGLGIFIPQSGSSPNRIQLKATVGVEGLTDTGTTVIFRMFRDGVEIFNEQLTLFLGSNDFNLSTMQTIDFNGSTGFHVYTVTAETSSGTSQAIGPISFSGWVIGADTQISPTLPNQVLDYAASVPRSVSLPGNPMVIPMTPARLQLAGLGIFIPVTPSGANRVQLTGTIGAQVLGGIGSAASQLIIRIFRDGSEIFNAPYALVNATFFNCFSVQAIDFNVPTGFHVYSMTIEVQTVIFNGVSQVIGPITLSGMVIGPLG
;
A
#
# COMPACT_ATOMS: atom_id res chain seq x y z
N MET A 1 -8.53 3.39 24.80
CA MET A 1 -7.65 2.31 25.30
C MET A 1 -6.61 2.03 24.24
N SER A 2 -5.34 2.06 24.62
CA SER A 2 -4.19 1.76 23.74
C SER A 2 -4.27 0.34 23.17
N ARG A 3 -3.56 0.12 22.07
CA ARG A 3 -3.51 -1.17 21.38
C ARG A 3 -2.10 -1.72 21.44
N LYS A 4 -1.98 -3.03 21.58
CA LYS A 4 -0.71 -3.73 21.64
C LYS A 4 -0.46 -4.45 20.32
N ILE A 5 0.77 -4.34 19.80
CA ILE A 5 1.24 -5.23 18.75
C ILE A 5 1.58 -6.56 19.42
N LEU A 6 0.83 -7.60 19.09
CA LEU A 6 0.98 -8.94 19.65
C LEU A 6 2.16 -9.67 19.01
N ASN A 7 2.30 -9.50 17.69
CA ASN A 7 3.32 -10.13 16.88
C ASN A 7 3.53 -9.33 15.60
N TYR A 8 4.76 -9.35 15.07
CA TYR A 8 5.06 -8.85 13.74
C TYR A 8 5.99 -9.83 13.01
N ALA A 9 5.58 -10.22 11.82
CA ALA A 9 6.36 -11.06 10.93
C ALA A 9 6.45 -10.43 9.54
N ALA A 10 7.60 -10.59 8.92
CA ALA A 10 7.87 -10.09 7.59
C ALA A 10 8.78 -11.07 6.84
N SER A 11 8.56 -11.17 5.54
CA SER A 11 9.36 -11.97 4.61
C SER A 11 9.66 -11.12 3.38
N VAL A 12 10.93 -11.08 2.99
CA VAL A 12 11.38 -10.43 1.75
C VAL A 12 12.19 -11.46 0.97
N PRO A 13 11.50 -12.39 0.27
CA PRO A 13 12.18 -13.39 -0.54
C PRO A 13 13.06 -12.77 -1.63
N LEU A 14 12.68 -11.57 -2.10
CA LEU A 14 13.37 -10.88 -3.17
C LEU A 14 13.21 -9.36 -3.02
N SER A 15 14.26 -8.63 -2.62
CA SER A 15 14.18 -7.17 -2.41
C SER A 15 14.41 -6.34 -3.69
N VAL A 16 14.99 -6.96 -4.72
CA VAL A 16 15.36 -6.34 -6.01
C VAL A 16 15.08 -7.30 -7.15
N GLN A 17 14.87 -6.79 -8.36
CA GLN A 17 14.60 -7.65 -9.51
C GLN A 17 15.82 -8.54 -9.84
N SER A 18 15.66 -9.87 -9.83
CA SER A 18 16.67 -10.82 -10.30
C SER A 18 16.05 -12.10 -10.84
N GLY A 19 16.22 -12.36 -12.14
CA GLY A 19 15.56 -13.48 -12.81
C GLY A 19 14.04 -13.32 -12.88
N SER A 20 13.35 -14.35 -13.36
CA SER A 20 11.88 -14.38 -13.35
C SER A 20 11.36 -15.80 -13.20
N THR A 21 10.30 -15.97 -12.42
CA THR A 21 9.61 -17.25 -12.23
C THR A 21 8.25 -17.19 -12.89
N LEU A 22 7.93 -18.17 -13.74
CA LEU A 22 6.66 -18.23 -14.45
C LEU A 22 5.48 -18.32 -13.46
N ILE A 23 4.44 -17.52 -13.70
CA ILE A 23 3.18 -17.61 -12.97
C ILE A 23 2.33 -18.71 -13.66
N PRO A 24 1.88 -19.74 -12.93
CA PRO A 24 0.99 -20.76 -13.49
C PRO A 24 -0.39 -20.18 -13.83
N ASN A 25 -1.08 -20.80 -14.80
CA ASN A 25 -2.46 -20.44 -15.12
C ASN A 25 -3.41 -20.96 -14.03
N SER A 26 -4.45 -20.18 -13.73
CA SER A 26 -5.53 -20.58 -12.83
C SER A 26 -6.13 -21.95 -13.23
N PRO A 27 -6.43 -22.85 -12.27
CA PRO A 27 -6.45 -22.63 -10.82
C PRO A 27 -5.12 -22.98 -10.11
N ALA A 28 -4.05 -23.26 -10.86
CA ALA A 28 -2.75 -23.51 -10.26
C ALA A 28 -2.14 -22.19 -9.77
N ARG A 29 -1.53 -22.22 -8.59
CA ARG A 29 -1.04 -21.03 -7.87
C ARG A 29 0.44 -21.15 -7.58
N LEU A 30 1.15 -20.04 -7.69
CA LEU A 30 2.51 -19.87 -7.20
C LEU A 30 2.47 -19.19 -5.84
N GLN A 31 3.04 -19.82 -4.80
CA GLN A 31 3.25 -19.16 -3.51
C GLN A 31 4.45 -18.22 -3.63
N LEU A 32 4.22 -16.94 -3.30
CA LEU A 32 5.22 -15.88 -3.40
C LEU A 32 6.01 -15.72 -2.11
N ALA A 33 5.31 -15.72 -0.98
CA ALA A 33 5.88 -15.57 0.34
C ALA A 33 4.95 -16.17 1.40
N GLY A 34 5.48 -16.39 2.59
CA GLY A 34 4.70 -16.77 3.76
C GLY A 34 5.30 -16.21 5.05
N ILE A 35 4.45 -16.05 6.05
CA ILE A 35 4.81 -15.59 7.40
C ILE A 35 4.03 -16.37 8.45
N GLY A 36 4.58 -16.47 9.66
CA GLY A 36 3.89 -17.02 10.83
C GLY A 36 3.57 -15.92 11.84
N ILE A 37 2.33 -15.88 12.31
CA ILE A 37 1.86 -14.92 13.31
C ILE A 37 1.35 -15.70 14.52
N PHE A 38 1.89 -15.38 15.69
CA PHE A 38 1.43 -15.96 16.96
C PHE A 38 0.54 -14.98 17.72
N ILE A 39 -0.66 -15.42 18.08
CA ILE A 39 -1.60 -14.70 18.94
C ILE A 39 -1.55 -15.35 20.33
N PRO A 40 -1.06 -14.66 21.38
CA PRO A 40 -1.00 -15.23 22.73
C PRO A 40 -2.37 -15.58 23.28
N ASN A 41 -2.47 -16.64 24.10
CA ASN A 41 -3.71 -17.00 24.80
C ASN A 41 -4.21 -15.92 25.77
N THR A 42 -3.34 -14.99 26.17
CA THR A 42 -3.67 -13.83 26.99
C THR A 42 -4.29 -12.68 26.19
N ALA A 43 -4.24 -12.72 24.85
CA ALA A 43 -4.87 -11.73 24.00
C ALA A 43 -6.39 -11.95 24.00
N ALA A 44 -7.10 -11.19 24.84
CA ALA A 44 -8.55 -11.22 24.86
C ALA A 44 -9.15 -10.56 23.59
N GLY A 45 -10.23 -11.16 23.06
CA GLY A 45 -11.14 -10.54 22.10
C GLY A 45 -10.85 -10.81 20.61
N ALA A 46 -11.33 -9.90 19.76
CA ALA A 46 -11.35 -10.01 18.30
C ALA A 46 -10.05 -9.49 17.67
N ASN A 47 -8.95 -10.24 17.83
CA ASN A 47 -7.64 -9.87 17.30
C ASN A 47 -7.69 -9.65 15.78
N ARG A 48 -6.84 -8.74 15.31
CA ARG A 48 -6.75 -8.38 13.90
C ARG A 48 -5.33 -8.58 13.41
N VAL A 49 -5.16 -8.95 12.16
CA VAL A 49 -3.86 -8.96 11.50
C VAL A 49 -3.93 -8.07 10.27
N GLU A 50 -3.19 -6.96 10.28
CA GLU A 50 -3.00 -6.14 9.09
C GLU A 50 -1.90 -6.78 8.24
N LEU A 51 -2.24 -7.12 7.00
CA LEU A 51 -1.36 -7.79 6.04
C LEU A 51 -1.06 -6.85 4.89
N THR A 52 0.20 -6.76 4.49
CA THR A 52 0.63 -5.87 3.40
C THR A 52 1.62 -6.63 2.52
N ALA A 53 1.41 -6.60 1.21
CA ALA A 53 2.25 -7.27 0.22
C ALA A 53 2.68 -6.33 -0.92
N CYS A 54 3.88 -6.57 -1.45
CA CYS A 54 4.44 -5.90 -2.62
C CYS A 54 4.99 -6.97 -3.57
N VAL A 55 4.60 -6.94 -4.84
CA VAL A 55 5.00 -7.96 -5.83
C VAL A 55 5.30 -7.30 -7.18
N GLY A 56 6.52 -7.51 -7.67
CA GLY A 56 6.94 -7.14 -9.02
C GLY A 56 6.64 -8.23 -10.04
N ILE A 57 5.91 -7.86 -11.08
CA ILE A 57 5.41 -8.73 -12.13
C ILE A 57 6.04 -8.33 -13.45
N LEU A 58 6.72 -9.27 -14.09
CA LEU A 58 7.22 -9.17 -15.45
C LEU A 58 6.19 -9.78 -16.40
N LYS A 59 5.91 -9.08 -17.49
CA LYS A 59 5.01 -9.58 -18.52
C LYS A 59 5.78 -10.24 -19.67
N ASN A 60 5.39 -11.46 -20.05
CA ASN A 60 6.15 -12.27 -21.01
C ASN A 60 5.59 -12.25 -22.44
N VAL A 61 4.56 -11.44 -22.73
CA VAL A 61 3.93 -11.35 -24.06
C VAL A 61 3.83 -9.90 -24.55
N SER A 62 4.04 -9.70 -25.85
CA SER A 62 3.79 -8.41 -26.52
C SER A 62 2.33 -8.28 -26.85
N SER A 63 1.82 -7.05 -26.84
CA SER A 63 0.58 -6.62 -27.50
C SER A 63 -0.77 -7.09 -26.93
N SER A 64 -0.79 -8.05 -26.00
CA SER A 64 -2.01 -8.36 -25.24
C SER A 64 -1.93 -7.80 -23.84
N THR A 65 -3.08 -7.55 -23.24
CA THR A 65 -3.19 -7.22 -21.83
C THR A 65 -3.16 -8.49 -20.98
N GLY A 66 -2.60 -8.43 -19.77
CA GLY A 66 -2.59 -9.59 -18.86
C GLY A 66 -3.47 -9.34 -17.65
N ARG A 67 -3.92 -10.43 -17.03
CA ARG A 67 -4.64 -10.38 -15.76
C ARG A 67 -4.06 -11.41 -14.82
N ILE A 68 -3.77 -10.98 -13.61
CA ILE A 68 -3.32 -11.85 -12.54
C ILE A 68 -4.30 -11.77 -11.37
N PHE A 69 -4.28 -12.81 -10.55
CA PHE A 69 -5.10 -12.89 -9.36
C PHE A 69 -4.21 -13.10 -8.15
N PHE A 70 -4.21 -12.13 -7.24
CA PHE A 70 -3.56 -12.26 -5.95
C PHE A 70 -4.53 -12.82 -4.93
N ARG A 71 -4.03 -13.71 -4.07
CA ARG A 71 -4.79 -14.29 -2.96
C ARG A 71 -3.94 -14.37 -1.71
N ILE A 72 -4.57 -14.15 -0.56
CA ILE A 72 -3.95 -14.38 0.75
C ILE A 72 -4.74 -15.44 1.49
N PHE A 73 -4.00 -16.41 2.05
CA PHE A 73 -4.53 -17.51 2.83
C PHE A 73 -4.10 -17.39 4.29
N ARG A 74 -5.01 -17.71 5.22
CA ARG A 74 -4.71 -18.03 6.62
C ARG A 74 -4.99 -19.52 6.84
N ASP A 75 -3.97 -20.28 7.22
CA ASP A 75 -4.06 -21.73 7.51
C ASP A 75 -4.77 -22.51 6.39
N GLY A 76 -4.45 -22.15 5.14
CA GLY A 76 -5.05 -22.74 3.94
C GLY A 76 -6.41 -22.18 3.52
N ASN A 77 -7.04 -21.32 4.32
CA ASN A 77 -8.32 -20.68 4.00
C ASN A 77 -8.11 -19.30 3.36
N GLU A 78 -8.80 -19.03 2.24
CA GLU A 78 -8.73 -17.72 1.60
C GLU A 78 -9.40 -16.66 2.47
N ILE A 79 -8.68 -15.56 2.71
CA ILE A 79 -9.18 -14.41 3.48
C ILE A 79 -9.19 -13.12 2.65
N PHE A 80 -8.51 -13.13 1.50
CA PHE A 80 -8.46 -12.00 0.57
C PHE A 80 -8.18 -12.49 -0.84
N ASN A 81 -8.82 -11.86 -1.82
CA ASN A 81 -8.42 -11.98 -3.20
C ASN A 81 -8.63 -10.67 -3.96
N GLY A 82 -7.78 -10.41 -4.95
CA GLY A 82 -7.82 -9.19 -5.75
C GLY A 82 -7.26 -9.39 -7.15
N ILE A 83 -8.02 -8.97 -8.16
CA ILE A 83 -7.64 -9.05 -9.57
C ILE A 83 -6.86 -7.81 -9.95
N GLN A 84 -5.76 -8.01 -10.66
CA GLN A 84 -4.91 -6.93 -11.13
C GLN A 84 -4.65 -7.05 -12.63
N TYR A 85 -4.81 -5.94 -13.31
CA TYR A 85 -4.43 -5.76 -14.69
C TYR A 85 -2.90 -5.57 -14.82
N THR A 86 -2.27 -6.26 -15.79
CA THR A 86 -0.84 -6.10 -16.10
C THR A 86 -0.66 -5.33 -17.42
N PRO A 87 -0.27 -4.04 -17.37
CA PRO A 87 -0.13 -3.21 -18.57
C PRO A 87 0.89 -3.74 -19.56
N SER A 88 0.62 -3.53 -20.86
CA SER A 88 1.62 -3.63 -21.93
C SER A 88 1.41 -2.51 -22.92
N SER A 89 2.49 -1.78 -23.13
CA SER A 89 2.68 -0.89 -24.27
C SER A 89 4.07 -1.10 -24.90
N GLY A 90 4.75 -2.19 -24.52
CA GLY A 90 6.09 -2.55 -24.96
C GLY A 90 6.20 -4.02 -25.40
N PRO A 91 7.34 -4.40 -26.02
CA PRO A 91 7.63 -5.78 -26.42
C PRO A 91 7.64 -6.74 -25.21
N PRO A 92 7.52 -8.07 -25.43
CA PRO A 92 7.51 -9.04 -24.34
C PRO A 92 8.80 -8.93 -23.52
N GLY A 93 8.71 -9.07 -22.20
CA GLY A 93 9.87 -9.01 -21.31
C GLY A 93 10.44 -7.61 -21.06
N ALA A 94 9.82 -6.55 -21.62
CA ALA A 94 10.32 -5.18 -21.49
C ALA A 94 9.65 -4.35 -20.39
N GLN A 95 8.51 -4.78 -19.84
CA GLN A 95 7.83 -4.05 -18.77
C GLN A 95 7.63 -4.94 -17.55
N THR A 96 8.26 -4.51 -16.46
CA THR A 96 7.96 -4.97 -15.10
C THR A 96 7.14 -3.89 -14.42
N THR A 97 6.11 -4.29 -13.68
CA THR A 97 5.34 -3.38 -12.84
C THR A 97 5.20 -3.97 -11.44
N THR A 98 5.17 -3.10 -10.45
CA THR A 98 5.07 -3.48 -9.05
C THR A 98 3.67 -3.16 -8.54
N PHE A 99 3.09 -4.12 -7.83
CA PHE A 99 1.78 -3.99 -7.20
C PHE A 99 1.93 -4.10 -5.69
N ALA A 100 1.32 -3.17 -4.96
CA ALA A 100 1.22 -3.22 -3.52
C ALA A 100 -0.25 -3.24 -3.09
N PHE A 101 -0.57 -4.08 -2.11
CA PHE A 101 -1.93 -4.25 -1.62
C PHE A 101 -1.93 -4.66 -0.15
N GLU A 102 -3.05 -4.39 0.51
CA GLU A 102 -3.25 -4.68 1.92
C GLU A 102 -4.65 -5.20 2.23
N THR A 103 -4.73 -5.91 3.35
CA THR A 103 -6.00 -6.40 3.89
C THR A 103 -5.91 -6.55 5.39
N ILE A 104 -7.06 -6.76 6.02
CA ILE A 104 -7.16 -6.99 7.45
C ILE A 104 -7.91 -8.30 7.66
N ASP A 105 -7.26 -9.23 8.35
CA ASP A 105 -7.91 -10.43 8.86
C ASP A 105 -8.52 -10.14 10.24
N PHE A 106 -9.78 -10.51 10.43
CA PHE A 106 -10.53 -10.26 11.65
C PHE A 106 -10.75 -11.54 12.45
N ASN A 107 -10.95 -11.35 13.75
CA ASN A 107 -11.32 -12.40 14.69
C ASN A 107 -10.30 -13.56 14.67
N VAL A 108 -9.02 -13.22 14.55
CA VAL A 108 -7.94 -14.21 14.54
C VAL A 108 -7.85 -14.83 15.94
N PRO A 109 -8.05 -16.15 16.09
CA PRO A 109 -8.04 -16.78 17.40
C PRO A 109 -6.63 -16.81 17.99
N ALA A 110 -6.54 -17.19 19.26
CA ALA A 110 -5.24 -17.46 19.89
C ALA A 110 -4.59 -18.70 19.26
N GLY A 111 -3.26 -18.68 19.15
CA GLY A 111 -2.48 -19.76 18.54
C GLY A 111 -1.49 -19.25 17.49
N PHE A 112 -0.85 -20.21 16.83
CA PHE A 112 0.04 -19.93 15.69
C PHE A 112 -0.73 -20.08 14.39
N HIS A 113 -0.65 -19.04 13.55
CA HIS A 113 -1.32 -18.97 12.26
C HIS A 113 -0.31 -18.72 11.16
N THR A 114 -0.49 -19.42 10.05
CA THR A 114 0.33 -19.29 8.85
C THR A 114 -0.40 -18.45 7.82
N TYR A 115 0.30 -17.46 7.27
CA TYR A 115 -0.20 -16.65 6.16
C TYR A 115 0.65 -16.89 4.93
N ALA A 116 0.01 -17.00 3.78
CA ALA A 116 0.67 -17.12 2.50
C ALA A 116 0.04 -16.20 1.46
N VAL A 117 0.87 -15.50 0.70
CA VAL A 117 0.45 -14.74 -0.48
C VAL A 117 0.80 -15.53 -1.73
N THR A 118 -0.17 -15.63 -2.63
CA THR A 118 -0.06 -16.42 -3.88
C THR A 118 -0.51 -15.61 -5.08
N VAL A 119 -0.07 -16.02 -6.26
CA VAL A 119 -0.48 -15.46 -7.54
C VAL A 119 -0.79 -16.56 -8.56
N GLU A 120 -1.75 -16.30 -9.42
CA GLU A 120 -2.07 -17.09 -10.60
C GLU A 120 -2.38 -16.19 -11.79
N SER A 121 -2.16 -16.69 -13.01
CA SER A 121 -2.48 -15.96 -14.24
C SER A 121 -3.90 -16.31 -14.67
N LEU A 122 -4.70 -15.28 -14.94
CA LEU A 122 -6.05 -15.42 -15.50
C LEU A 122 -6.01 -15.29 -17.03
N ILE A 123 -5.22 -14.35 -17.53
CA ILE A 123 -5.06 -14.08 -18.96
C ILE A 123 -3.61 -13.72 -19.23
N SER A 124 -3.08 -14.25 -20.34
CA SER A 124 -1.70 -14.07 -20.81
C SER A 124 -0.65 -14.68 -19.86
N VAL A 125 0.58 -14.79 -20.34
CA VAL A 125 1.68 -15.36 -19.55
C VAL A 125 2.42 -14.24 -18.81
N ASN A 126 2.52 -14.37 -17.50
CA ASN A 126 3.23 -13.45 -16.62
C ASN A 126 4.31 -14.22 -15.83
N SER A 127 5.32 -13.50 -15.36
CA SER A 127 6.33 -13.99 -14.42
C SER A 127 6.39 -13.07 -13.21
N VAL A 128 6.81 -13.61 -12.08
CA VAL A 128 7.25 -12.81 -10.94
C VAL A 128 8.72 -12.51 -11.13
N ALA A 129 9.09 -11.23 -11.04
CA ALA A 129 10.50 -10.81 -11.17
C ALA A 129 11.02 -10.08 -9.92
N GLY A 130 10.14 -9.77 -8.97
CA GLY A 130 10.49 -9.01 -7.77
C GLY A 130 10.36 -7.49 -7.96
N PRO A 131 10.29 -6.72 -6.85
CA PRO A 131 10.45 -7.18 -5.47
C PRO A 131 9.27 -8.04 -4.98
N ILE A 132 9.50 -8.85 -3.95
CA ILE A 132 8.50 -9.62 -3.22
C ILE A 132 8.68 -9.28 -1.74
N THR A 133 7.71 -8.61 -1.15
CA THR A 133 7.65 -8.37 0.30
C THR A 133 6.28 -8.77 0.83
N PHE A 134 6.24 -9.40 2.00
CA PHE A 134 4.99 -9.73 2.69
C PHE A 134 5.16 -9.57 4.19
N SER A 135 4.26 -8.83 4.84
CA SER A 135 4.28 -8.63 6.28
C SER A 135 2.90 -8.73 6.91
N GLY A 136 2.90 -9.05 8.20
CA GLY A 136 1.71 -9.09 9.05
C GLY A 136 1.98 -8.49 10.41
N ALA A 137 1.14 -7.55 10.82
CA ALA A 137 1.12 -6.98 12.18
C ALA A 137 -0.14 -7.45 12.90
N ALA A 138 0.01 -8.21 13.98
CA ALA A 138 -1.10 -8.63 14.82
C ALA A 138 -1.38 -7.56 15.89
N ILE A 139 -2.62 -7.09 15.98
CA ILE A 139 -3.04 -6.03 16.89
C ILE A 139 -4.16 -6.54 17.81
N SER A 140 -4.02 -6.26 19.11
CA SER A 140 -5.00 -6.65 20.13
C SER A 140 -6.26 -5.77 20.13
N THR A 141 -7.33 -6.23 20.80
CA THR A 141 -8.58 -5.47 20.91
C THR A 141 -8.67 -4.44 22.02
N ALA A 142 -7.87 -4.58 23.08
CA ALA A 142 -7.70 -3.60 24.14
C ALA A 142 -6.50 -4.02 25.00
N ASP A 143 -5.69 -3.07 25.43
CA ASP A 143 -4.74 -3.28 26.52
C ASP A 143 -4.84 -2.11 27.51
N ILE A 144 -5.07 -2.43 28.78
CA ILE A 144 -5.20 -1.45 29.87
C ILE A 144 -3.79 -1.09 30.41
N LEU A 145 -2.74 -1.80 29.98
CA LEU A 145 -1.40 -1.73 30.54
C LEU A 145 -0.29 -1.44 29.51
N SER A 146 -0.59 -1.20 28.23
CA SER A 146 0.46 -1.01 27.23
C SER A 146 0.89 0.46 27.07
N ASN A 147 2.13 0.78 27.45
CA ASN A 147 2.84 1.99 27.02
C ASN A 147 3.28 1.94 25.54
N ASN A 148 2.46 1.36 24.66
CA ASN A 148 2.76 1.28 23.23
C ASN A 148 2.41 2.63 22.56
N GLN A 149 3.21 3.08 21.59
CA GLN A 149 2.93 4.31 20.84
C GLN A 149 1.61 4.23 20.04
N VAL A 150 1.05 3.02 19.88
CA VAL A 150 -0.25 2.80 19.21
C VAL A 150 -1.40 3.10 20.18
N LEU A 151 -1.96 4.30 20.07
CA LEU A 151 -3.06 4.76 20.90
C LEU A 151 -4.41 4.14 20.51
N ASN A 152 -4.59 3.86 19.21
CA ASN A 152 -5.77 3.21 18.68
C ASN A 152 -5.47 2.57 17.33
N TYR A 153 -6.24 1.55 16.98
CA TYR A 153 -6.23 0.91 15.67
C TYR A 153 -7.65 0.53 15.32
N GLN A 154 -8.12 1.03 14.17
CA GLN A 154 -9.42 0.67 13.62
C GLN A 154 -9.28 0.20 12.19
N ALA A 155 -10.15 -0.73 11.82
CA ALA A 155 -10.21 -1.25 10.47
C ALA A 155 -11.64 -1.63 10.12
N ALA A 156 -11.95 -1.54 8.84
CA ALA A 156 -13.17 -2.01 8.22
C ALA A 156 -12.80 -2.79 6.95
N VAL A 157 -13.39 -3.97 6.79
CA VAL A 157 -13.31 -4.74 5.54
C VAL A 157 -14.75 -5.04 5.11
N PRO A 158 -15.45 -4.08 4.48
CA PRO A 158 -16.81 -4.30 3.99
C PRO A 158 -16.89 -5.47 2.99
N ARG A 159 -15.79 -5.74 2.27
CA ARG A 159 -15.70 -6.82 1.29
C ARG A 159 -14.26 -7.32 1.19
N SER A 160 -13.98 -8.56 1.60
CA SER A 160 -12.61 -9.09 1.61
C SER A 160 -12.17 -9.71 0.29
N VAL A 161 -13.11 -10.03 -0.61
CA VAL A 161 -12.84 -10.72 -1.88
C VAL A 161 -13.49 -10.01 -3.06
N SER A 162 -12.79 -10.00 -4.19
CA SER A 162 -13.28 -9.51 -5.47
C SER A 162 -14.42 -10.37 -6.01
N VAL A 163 -15.36 -9.74 -6.74
CA VAL A 163 -16.42 -10.38 -7.54
C VAL A 163 -17.45 -11.21 -6.75
N GLN A 164 -17.35 -11.28 -5.40
CA GLN A 164 -18.40 -11.89 -4.56
C GLN A 164 -19.50 -10.90 -4.13
N GLY A 165 -20.72 -11.05 -4.64
CA GLY A 165 -21.87 -10.20 -4.31
C GLY A 165 -22.01 -8.98 -5.22
N ASN A 166 -23.05 -8.18 -4.98
CA ASN A 166 -23.42 -7.06 -5.84
C ASN A 166 -22.30 -5.99 -5.86
N PRO A 167 -21.84 -5.55 -7.04
CA PRO A 167 -20.94 -4.40 -7.15
C PRO A 167 -21.56 -3.13 -6.59
N ILE A 168 -20.70 -2.19 -6.15
CA ILE A 168 -21.11 -0.86 -5.71
C ILE A 168 -20.84 0.11 -6.87
N LEU A 169 -21.90 0.61 -7.52
CA LEU A 169 -21.76 1.63 -8.56
C LEU A 169 -21.17 2.91 -7.97
N LEU A 170 -20.16 3.47 -8.64
CA LEU A 170 -19.56 4.73 -8.24
C LEU A 170 -20.34 5.89 -8.87
N ALA A 171 -20.81 6.81 -8.03
CA ALA A 171 -21.53 7.98 -8.49
C ALA A 171 -20.61 8.92 -9.29
N THR A 172 -21.21 9.73 -10.15
CA THR A 172 -20.47 10.71 -10.96
C THR A 172 -20.07 11.91 -10.08
N SER A 173 -18.84 12.38 -10.24
CA SER A 173 -18.33 13.53 -9.49
C SER A 173 -19.22 14.77 -9.68
N PRO A 174 -19.50 15.57 -8.64
CA PRO A 174 -18.91 15.56 -7.30
C PRO A 174 -19.64 14.69 -6.25
N SER A 175 -20.49 13.75 -6.68
CA SER A 175 -21.21 12.87 -5.75
C SER A 175 -20.33 11.71 -5.31
N ASN A 176 -19.92 11.72 -4.05
CA ASN A 176 -19.10 10.68 -3.44
C ASN A 176 -19.93 9.44 -3.06
N THR A 177 -19.51 8.25 -3.51
CA THR A 177 -19.99 6.97 -2.97
C THR A 177 -19.10 6.55 -1.79
N GLN A 178 -19.67 6.44 -0.59
CA GLN A 178 -18.93 5.95 0.57
C GLN A 178 -18.66 4.45 0.44
N LEU A 179 -17.38 4.05 0.57
CA LEU A 179 -16.95 2.66 0.46
C LEU A 179 -16.73 2.03 1.83
N ALA A 180 -16.12 2.76 2.76
CA ALA A 180 -15.91 2.33 4.13
C ALA A 180 -15.83 3.53 5.10
N GLY A 181 -15.91 3.24 6.40
CA GLY A 181 -15.76 4.24 7.46
C GLY A 181 -15.17 3.66 8.74
N LEU A 182 -14.48 4.50 9.50
CA LEU A 182 -13.82 4.18 10.77
C LEU A 182 -14.20 5.21 11.82
N GLY A 183 -14.55 4.75 13.02
CA GLY A 183 -14.66 5.61 14.20
C GLY A 183 -13.39 5.52 15.04
N ILE A 184 -12.55 6.56 15.01
CA ILE A 184 -11.27 6.58 15.71
C ILE A 184 -11.36 7.48 16.93
N PHE A 185 -11.01 6.94 18.10
CA PHE A 185 -10.91 7.70 19.35
C PHE A 185 -9.45 7.97 19.71
N ILE A 186 -9.13 9.23 19.97
CA ILE A 186 -7.81 9.72 20.39
C ILE A 186 -7.92 10.15 21.86
N PRO A 187 -7.22 9.49 22.81
CA PRO A 187 -7.35 9.76 24.23
C PRO A 187 -6.75 11.11 24.64
N GLN A 188 -7.33 11.75 25.67
CA GLN A 188 -6.83 13.02 26.22
C GLN A 188 -5.38 12.95 26.75
N SER A 189 -4.96 11.77 27.22
CA SER A 189 -3.60 11.53 27.68
C SER A 189 -2.55 11.52 26.56
N GLY A 190 -2.96 11.55 25.29
CA GLY A 190 -2.09 11.69 24.12
C GLY A 190 -1.93 13.14 23.67
N SER A 191 -1.65 14.07 24.60
CA SER A 191 -1.67 15.53 24.38
C SER A 191 -0.49 16.08 23.57
N SER A 192 -0.28 15.54 22.37
CA SER A 192 0.66 16.03 21.35
C SER A 192 0.04 15.80 19.98
N PRO A 193 0.50 16.46 18.90
CA PRO A 193 -0.07 16.24 17.57
C PRO A 193 0.04 14.75 17.20
N ASN A 194 -1.10 14.06 17.23
CA ASN A 194 -1.18 12.66 16.88
C ASN A 194 -1.07 12.51 15.37
N ARG A 195 -0.47 11.40 14.95
CA ARG A 195 -0.36 11.03 13.54
C ARG A 195 -1.31 9.88 13.30
N ILE A 196 -2.20 10.03 12.32
CA ILE A 196 -3.12 8.98 11.94
C ILE A 196 -2.71 8.47 10.58
N GLN A 197 -2.10 7.28 10.54
CA GLN A 197 -1.81 6.60 9.29
C GLN A 197 -3.09 5.93 8.81
N LEU A 198 -3.57 6.37 7.65
CA LEU A 198 -4.75 5.83 6.99
C LEU A 198 -4.30 5.06 5.75
N LYS A 199 -4.84 3.87 5.58
CA LYS A 199 -4.55 3.03 4.41
C LYS A 199 -5.83 2.38 3.91
N ALA A 200 -5.99 2.33 2.60
CA ALA A 200 -7.11 1.62 1.98
C ALA A 200 -6.65 0.82 0.76
N THR A 201 -7.31 -0.32 0.53
CA THR A 201 -7.29 -1.02 -0.76
C THR A 201 -8.70 -1.16 -1.29
N VAL A 202 -8.91 -0.76 -2.55
CA VAL A 202 -10.19 -0.90 -3.25
C VAL A 202 -9.96 -1.57 -4.61
N GLY A 203 -10.63 -2.70 -4.84
CA GLY A 203 -10.78 -3.29 -6.16
C GLY A 203 -11.87 -2.57 -6.95
N VAL A 204 -11.48 -1.96 -8.06
CA VAL A 204 -12.37 -1.22 -8.96
C VAL A 204 -12.40 -1.84 -10.34
N GLU A 205 -13.54 -1.66 -11.00
CA GLU A 205 -13.80 -2.10 -12.36
C GLU A 205 -14.31 -0.94 -13.22
N GLY A 206 -13.72 -0.77 -14.40
CA GLY A 206 -14.22 0.10 -15.45
C GLY A 206 -15.30 -0.60 -16.27
N LEU A 207 -16.44 0.06 -16.47
CA LEU A 207 -17.58 -0.49 -17.21
C LEU A 207 -17.71 0.07 -18.63
N THR A 208 -16.95 1.12 -18.96
CA THR A 208 -16.98 1.74 -20.29
C THR A 208 -15.73 1.40 -21.08
N ASP A 209 -15.89 1.24 -22.39
CA ASP A 209 -14.76 0.97 -23.30
C ASP A 209 -13.90 2.22 -23.61
N THR A 210 -14.30 3.37 -23.05
CA THR A 210 -13.53 4.61 -23.08
C THR A 210 -13.00 4.87 -21.67
N GLY A 211 -11.77 5.36 -21.56
CA GLY A 211 -11.06 5.44 -20.28
C GLY A 211 -11.89 6.05 -19.14
N THR A 212 -11.96 5.32 -18.03
CA THR A 212 -12.72 5.68 -16.84
C THR A 212 -11.79 6.23 -15.77
N THR A 213 -12.00 7.46 -15.33
CA THR A 213 -11.21 8.04 -14.24
C THR A 213 -12.00 7.97 -12.94
N VAL A 214 -11.42 7.29 -11.96
CA VAL A 214 -11.92 7.18 -10.58
C VAL A 214 -11.13 8.12 -9.70
N ILE A 215 -11.83 8.87 -8.86
CA ILE A 215 -11.23 9.70 -7.81
C ILE A 215 -11.54 9.01 -6.49
N PHE A 216 -10.49 8.70 -5.72
CA PHE A 216 -10.64 8.27 -4.35
C PHE A 216 -10.36 9.44 -3.42
N ARG A 217 -11.17 9.56 -2.36
CA ARG A 217 -11.02 10.60 -1.35
C ARG A 217 -11.06 10.00 0.04
N MET A 218 -10.28 10.58 0.95
CA MET A 218 -10.42 10.31 2.38
C MET A 218 -10.85 11.58 3.10
N PHE A 219 -11.78 11.42 4.04
CA PHE A 219 -12.30 12.50 4.86
C PHE A 219 -12.05 12.24 6.34
N ARG A 220 -11.83 13.31 7.11
CA ARG A 220 -11.98 13.35 8.56
C ARG A 220 -13.13 14.28 8.90
N ASP A 221 -14.15 13.78 9.58
CA ASP A 221 -15.33 14.54 10.02
C ASP A 221 -15.99 15.35 8.88
N GLY A 222 -16.01 14.76 7.67
CA GLY A 222 -16.56 15.38 6.47
C GLY A 222 -15.62 16.35 5.74
N VAL A 223 -14.40 16.58 6.24
CA VAL A 223 -13.39 17.41 5.59
C VAL A 223 -12.41 16.52 4.82
N GLU A 224 -12.20 16.81 3.53
CA GLU A 224 -11.24 16.08 2.71
C GLU A 224 -9.81 16.34 3.20
N ILE A 225 -9.06 15.26 3.38
CA ILE A 225 -7.66 15.29 3.81
C ILE A 225 -6.71 14.67 2.79
N PHE A 226 -7.26 13.94 1.81
CA PHE A 226 -6.48 13.27 0.77
C PHE A 226 -7.35 12.99 -0.45
N ASN A 227 -6.75 13.07 -1.64
CA ASN A 227 -7.30 12.49 -2.85
C ASN A 227 -6.22 11.90 -3.76
N GLU A 228 -6.63 10.90 -4.54
CA GLU A 228 -5.87 10.35 -5.66
C GLU A 228 -6.79 10.12 -6.85
N GLN A 229 -6.19 10.00 -8.03
CA GLN A 229 -6.89 9.68 -9.26
C GLN A 229 -6.26 8.44 -9.91
N LEU A 230 -7.12 7.58 -10.43
CA LEU A 230 -6.77 6.39 -11.17
C LEU A 230 -7.58 6.35 -12.46
N THR A 231 -6.92 6.25 -13.61
CA THR A 231 -7.61 5.99 -14.87
C THR A 231 -7.50 4.52 -15.27
N LEU A 232 -8.65 3.88 -15.48
CA LEU A 232 -8.85 2.55 -16.05
C LEU A 232 -9.06 2.72 -17.56
N PHE A 233 -8.40 1.94 -18.43
CA PHE A 233 -8.30 2.31 -19.85
C PHE A 233 -8.78 1.24 -20.84
N LEU A 234 -9.02 0.00 -20.42
CA LEU A 234 -9.09 -1.11 -21.36
C LEU A 234 -10.41 -1.84 -21.34
N GLY A 235 -11.41 -1.23 -21.96
CA GLY A 235 -12.69 -1.90 -22.15
C GLY A 235 -13.50 -1.98 -20.85
N SER A 236 -14.76 -2.36 -21.01
CA SER A 236 -15.49 -3.05 -19.96
C SER A 236 -14.65 -4.21 -19.38
N ASN A 237 -14.63 -4.34 -18.05
CA ASN A 237 -13.87 -5.34 -17.28
C ASN A 237 -12.36 -5.06 -17.08
N ASP A 238 -11.93 -3.79 -17.06
CA ASP A 238 -10.59 -3.43 -16.56
C ASP A 238 -10.59 -3.42 -15.02
N PHE A 239 -9.76 -4.27 -14.40
CA PHE A 239 -9.72 -4.49 -12.96
C PHE A 239 -8.40 -4.00 -12.38
N ASN A 240 -8.48 -3.12 -11.38
CA ASN A 240 -7.30 -2.67 -10.65
C ASN A 240 -7.55 -2.68 -9.15
N LEU A 241 -6.54 -3.07 -8.38
CA LEU A 241 -6.43 -2.73 -6.98
C LEU A 241 -5.83 -1.34 -6.88
N SER A 242 -6.60 -0.38 -6.37
CA SER A 242 -6.05 0.89 -5.91
C SER A 242 -5.72 0.75 -4.44
N THR A 243 -4.43 0.86 -4.11
CA THR A 243 -3.97 0.96 -2.73
C THR A 243 -3.47 2.36 -2.51
N MET A 244 -3.87 2.96 -1.40
CA MET A 244 -3.66 4.37 -1.10
C MET A 244 -3.34 4.55 0.37
N GLN A 245 -2.40 5.44 0.65
CA GLN A 245 -2.02 5.80 2.01
C GLN A 245 -1.88 7.31 2.17
N THR A 246 -2.38 7.81 3.29
CA THR A 246 -2.05 9.14 3.78
C THR A 246 -1.72 9.17 5.27
N ILE A 247 -1.22 10.31 5.71
CA ILE A 247 -1.01 10.63 7.11
C ILE A 247 -1.79 11.89 7.40
N ASP A 248 -2.78 11.77 8.27
CA ASP A 248 -3.46 12.92 8.84
C ASP A 248 -2.64 13.41 10.04
N PHE A 249 -2.05 14.59 9.88
CA PHE A 249 -1.30 15.25 10.94
C PHE A 249 -2.23 16.03 11.86
N ASN A 250 -1.84 16.08 13.14
CA ASN A 250 -2.50 16.91 14.15
C ASN A 250 -3.95 16.47 14.47
N GLY A 251 -4.22 15.17 14.51
CA GLY A 251 -5.50 14.68 15.00
C GLY A 251 -5.72 15.11 16.45
N SER A 252 -6.77 15.90 16.67
CA SER A 252 -7.16 16.35 18.01
C SER A 252 -7.62 15.19 18.88
N THR A 253 -7.59 15.37 20.20
CA THR A 253 -8.19 14.41 21.12
C THR A 253 -9.70 14.35 20.92
N GLY A 254 -10.31 13.18 21.04
CA GLY A 254 -11.74 12.99 20.86
C GLY A 254 -12.08 11.87 19.89
N PHE A 255 -13.35 11.78 19.51
CA PHE A 255 -13.83 10.83 18.52
C PHE A 255 -13.92 11.51 17.16
N HIS A 256 -13.33 10.88 16.16
CA HIS A 256 -13.29 11.34 14.78
C HIS A 256 -13.80 10.25 13.85
N VAL A 257 -14.57 10.63 12.85
CA VAL A 257 -15.05 9.72 11.80
C VAL A 257 -14.19 9.90 10.57
N TYR A 258 -13.55 8.82 10.15
CA TYR A 258 -12.84 8.76 8.88
C TYR A 258 -13.65 7.99 7.86
N THR A 259 -13.69 8.46 6.62
CA THR A 259 -14.34 7.74 5.52
C THR A 259 -13.44 7.70 4.31
N VAL A 260 -13.54 6.60 3.56
CA VAL A 260 -12.99 6.50 2.21
C VAL A 260 -14.16 6.43 1.24
N THR A 261 -14.10 7.26 0.21
CA THR A 261 -15.12 7.35 -0.83
C THR A 261 -14.48 7.22 -2.21
N ALA A 262 -15.31 6.92 -3.19
CA ALA A 262 -14.92 6.99 -4.58
C ALA A 262 -16.02 7.61 -5.44
N GLU A 263 -15.62 8.24 -6.52
CA GLU A 263 -16.50 8.84 -7.54
C GLU A 263 -15.85 8.70 -8.92
N THR A 264 -16.67 8.73 -9.97
CA THR A 264 -16.18 8.68 -11.35
C THR A 264 -16.19 10.09 -11.94
N SER A 265 -15.06 10.57 -12.47
CA SER A 265 -14.98 11.86 -13.17
C SER A 265 -15.14 11.73 -14.69
N SER A 266 -14.91 10.54 -15.25
CA SER A 266 -15.18 10.21 -16.65
C SER A 266 -15.53 8.73 -16.79
N GLY A 267 -16.45 8.36 -17.68
CA GLY A 267 -16.89 6.97 -17.88
C GLY A 267 -17.82 6.46 -16.78
N THR A 268 -17.93 5.14 -16.65
CA THR A 268 -18.67 4.47 -15.56
C THR A 268 -17.77 3.45 -14.88
N SER A 269 -17.79 3.39 -13.55
CA SER A 269 -17.06 2.38 -12.76
C SER A 269 -17.87 1.85 -11.57
N GLN A 270 -17.37 0.75 -11.01
CA GLN A 270 -17.90 0.15 -9.80
C GLN A 270 -16.78 -0.37 -8.90
N ALA A 271 -17.01 -0.36 -7.58
CA ALA A 271 -16.18 -1.09 -6.63
C ALA A 271 -16.67 -2.54 -6.53
N ILE A 272 -15.77 -3.49 -6.78
CA ILE A 272 -16.06 -4.93 -6.84
C ILE A 272 -15.40 -5.73 -5.72
N GLY A 273 -14.68 -5.06 -4.83
CA GLY A 273 -13.88 -5.71 -3.81
C GLY A 273 -12.51 -6.17 -4.33
N PRO A 274 -11.53 -6.34 -3.45
CA PRO A 274 -11.61 -6.15 -1.99
C PRO A 274 -11.77 -4.66 -1.63
N ILE A 275 -12.41 -4.38 -0.50
CA ILE A 275 -12.54 -3.04 0.09
C ILE A 275 -12.04 -3.19 1.52
N SER A 276 -10.90 -2.58 1.82
CA SER A 276 -10.30 -2.49 3.14
C SER A 276 -9.96 -1.04 3.45
N PHE A 277 -10.11 -0.66 4.72
CA PHE A 277 -9.72 0.66 5.22
C PHE A 277 -9.24 0.51 6.66
N SER A 278 -8.04 0.99 6.98
CA SER A 278 -7.48 0.98 8.33
C SER A 278 -6.93 2.33 8.75
N GLY A 279 -6.83 2.51 10.07
CA GLY A 279 -6.34 3.71 10.71
C GLY A 279 -5.55 3.39 11.97
N TRP A 280 -4.26 3.74 11.99
CA TRP A 280 -3.38 3.66 13.15
C TRP A 280 -3.23 5.05 13.76
N VAL A 281 -3.59 5.19 15.04
CA VAL A 281 -3.26 6.40 15.82
C VAL A 281 -1.94 6.16 16.51
N ILE A 282 -0.93 6.91 16.08
CA ILE A 282 0.43 6.82 16.61
C ILE A 282 0.69 8.11 17.39
N GLY A 283 0.92 7.93 18.70
CA GLY A 283 1.20 9.02 19.63
C GLY A 283 2.58 9.63 19.42
N ALA A 284 2.86 10.67 20.21
CA ALA A 284 4.23 11.14 20.41
C ALA A 284 5.00 10.10 21.22
N ASP A 285 6.29 9.95 20.88
CA ASP A 285 7.24 8.96 21.36
C ASP A 285 7.02 8.58 22.85
N THR A 286 6.43 7.41 23.09
CA THR A 286 6.19 6.88 24.43
C THR A 286 7.34 6.00 24.87
N GLN A 287 7.56 5.95 26.19
CA GLN A 287 8.55 5.09 26.83
C GLN A 287 8.48 3.65 26.30
N ILE A 288 9.59 3.21 25.70
CA ILE A 288 9.81 1.84 25.23
C ILE A 288 9.56 0.88 26.38
N SER A 289 8.72 -0.13 26.16
CA SER A 289 8.47 -1.18 27.13
C SER A 289 9.45 -2.33 26.95
N PRO A 290 10.29 -2.66 27.95
CA PRO A 290 11.25 -3.76 27.84
C PRO A 290 10.60 -5.15 27.87
N THR A 291 9.31 -5.23 28.19
CA THR A 291 8.56 -6.50 28.31
C THR A 291 7.65 -6.76 27.13
N LEU A 292 7.52 -5.80 26.20
CA LEU A 292 6.63 -5.95 25.05
C LEU A 292 7.27 -6.72 23.92
N PRO A 293 6.50 -7.60 23.28
CA PRO A 293 7.03 -8.44 22.25
C PRO A 293 7.35 -7.83 20.91
N ASN A 294 6.54 -6.88 20.56
CA ASN A 294 6.74 -6.04 19.42
C ASN A 294 6.13 -4.74 19.87
N GLN A 295 6.80 -3.65 19.56
CA GLN A 295 6.26 -2.33 19.81
C GLN A 295 6.75 -1.40 18.71
N VAL A 296 6.00 -0.34 18.52
CA VAL A 296 6.48 0.75 17.68
C VAL A 296 7.55 1.48 18.48
N LEU A 297 8.77 1.50 17.96
CA LEU A 297 9.90 2.21 18.59
C LEU A 297 9.95 3.66 18.15
N ASP A 298 9.65 3.91 16.89
CA ASP A 298 9.53 5.24 16.32
C ASP A 298 8.62 5.17 15.09
N TYR A 299 8.04 6.31 14.76
CA TYR A 299 7.26 6.52 13.57
C TYR A 299 7.56 7.90 13.01
N ALA A 300 7.87 7.96 11.73
CA ALA A 300 8.00 9.20 11.01
C ALA A 300 7.25 9.14 9.69
N ALA A 301 6.77 10.30 9.25
CA ALA A 301 6.05 10.42 8.00
C ALA A 301 6.30 11.78 7.36
N SER A 302 6.14 11.80 6.04
CA SER A 302 6.21 12.98 5.21
C SER A 302 5.04 12.94 4.22
N VAL A 303 4.31 14.05 4.13
CA VAL A 303 3.27 14.25 3.12
C VAL A 303 3.58 15.55 2.36
N PRO A 304 4.55 15.54 1.43
CA PRO A 304 4.89 16.73 0.65
C PRO A 304 3.70 17.26 -0.17
N ARG A 305 2.76 16.37 -0.53
CA ARG A 305 1.53 16.73 -1.25
C ARG A 305 0.41 15.73 -0.93
N SER A 306 -0.67 16.15 -0.28
CA SER A 306 -1.78 15.25 0.09
C SER A 306 -2.85 15.07 -0.99
N VAL A 307 -2.82 15.88 -2.05
CA VAL A 307 -3.83 15.91 -3.10
C VAL A 307 -3.20 15.98 -4.49
N SER A 308 -3.94 15.55 -5.51
CA SER A 308 -3.50 15.68 -6.91
C SER A 308 -3.60 17.13 -7.37
N LEU A 309 -2.48 17.70 -7.86
CA LEU A 309 -2.38 19.09 -8.35
C LEU A 309 -1.82 19.11 -9.78
N PRO A 310 -2.65 18.85 -10.81
CA PRO A 310 -2.19 18.79 -12.20
C PRO A 310 -1.58 20.11 -12.70
N GLY A 311 -1.99 21.25 -12.13
CA GLY A 311 -1.48 22.58 -12.47
C GLY A 311 -0.10 22.93 -11.90
N ASN A 312 0.50 22.09 -11.06
CA ASN A 312 1.85 22.29 -10.51
C ASN A 312 2.66 20.97 -10.52
N PRO A 313 3.01 20.45 -11.71
CA PRO A 313 3.70 19.17 -11.83
C PRO A 313 5.20 19.28 -11.53
N MET A 314 5.80 18.17 -11.07
CA MET A 314 7.25 17.99 -11.00
C MET A 314 7.69 17.05 -12.11
N VAL A 315 8.61 17.48 -12.97
CA VAL A 315 9.12 16.64 -14.07
C VAL A 315 9.98 15.51 -13.52
N ILE A 316 9.71 14.29 -13.96
CA ILE A 316 10.49 13.11 -13.59
C ILE A 316 11.72 13.05 -14.53
N PRO A 317 12.95 13.12 -13.99
CA PRO A 317 14.16 13.07 -14.81
C PRO A 317 14.45 11.66 -15.34
N MET A 318 15.24 11.59 -16.41
CA MET A 318 15.79 10.34 -16.93
C MET A 318 16.94 9.82 -16.06
N THR A 319 17.04 8.50 -15.88
CA THR A 319 18.20 7.83 -15.28
C THR A 319 19.50 8.28 -15.97
N PRO A 320 20.59 8.59 -15.23
CA PRO A 320 20.77 8.35 -13.79
C PRO A 320 20.32 9.50 -12.87
N ALA A 321 19.74 10.58 -13.41
CA ALA A 321 19.22 11.66 -12.59
C ALA A 321 17.93 11.22 -11.87
N ARG A 322 17.75 11.66 -10.63
CA ARG A 322 16.65 11.27 -9.76
C ARG A 322 15.96 12.49 -9.17
N LEU A 323 14.65 12.42 -9.06
CA LEU A 323 13.85 13.39 -8.30
C LEU A 323 13.56 12.80 -6.92
N GLN A 324 14.01 13.46 -5.86
CA GLN A 324 13.61 13.11 -4.49
C GLN A 324 12.19 13.62 -4.24
N LEU A 325 11.30 12.71 -3.87
CA LEU A 325 9.88 13.03 -3.65
C LEU A 325 9.58 13.29 -2.17
N ALA A 326 10.14 12.46 -1.29
CA ALA A 326 9.91 12.54 0.15
C ALA A 326 11.15 12.06 0.92
N GLY A 327 11.25 12.47 2.17
CA GLY A 327 12.24 11.95 3.12
C GLY A 327 11.71 12.00 4.54
N LEU A 328 12.25 11.11 5.39
CA LEU A 328 11.92 11.03 6.80
C LEU A 328 13.15 10.60 7.61
N GLY A 329 13.20 11.03 8.87
CA GLY A 329 14.20 10.60 9.83
C GLY A 329 13.58 9.64 10.82
N ILE A 330 14.26 8.54 11.09
CA ILE A 330 13.85 7.51 12.04
C ILE A 330 14.95 7.35 13.08
N PHE A 331 14.57 7.30 14.35
CA PHE A 331 15.48 7.02 15.45
C PHE A 331 15.20 5.62 16.01
N ILE A 332 16.24 4.78 16.04
CA ILE A 332 16.20 3.46 16.64
C ILE A 332 16.93 3.51 17.99
N PRO A 333 16.22 3.33 19.11
CA PRO A 333 16.82 3.39 20.44
C PRO A 333 17.84 2.25 20.64
N VAL A 334 18.83 2.49 21.49
CA VAL A 334 19.89 1.51 21.83
C VAL A 334 19.36 0.27 22.56
N THR A 335 18.20 0.41 23.21
CA THR A 335 17.48 -0.66 23.90
C THR A 335 16.01 -0.59 23.51
N PRO A 336 15.41 -1.69 23.03
CA PRO A 336 15.93 -3.06 23.07
C PRO A 336 16.94 -3.33 21.95
N SER A 337 17.95 -4.15 22.24
CA SER A 337 18.88 -4.66 21.22
C SER A 337 18.20 -5.77 20.43
N GLY A 338 18.16 -5.66 19.11
CA GLY A 338 17.76 -6.80 18.27
C GLY A 338 17.51 -6.44 16.82
N ALA A 339 16.85 -7.36 16.10
CA ALA A 339 16.59 -7.25 14.67
C ALA A 339 15.44 -6.26 14.38
N ASN A 340 15.74 -4.97 14.49
CA ASN A 340 14.79 -3.90 14.18
C ASN A 340 14.39 -3.95 12.71
N ARG A 341 13.11 -3.67 12.47
CA ARG A 341 12.53 -3.64 11.13
C ARG A 341 11.87 -2.30 10.92
N VAL A 342 12.08 -1.70 9.75
CA VAL A 342 11.38 -0.48 9.37
C VAL A 342 10.45 -0.83 8.21
N GLN A 343 9.15 -0.78 8.48
CA GLN A 343 8.13 -0.90 7.45
C GLN A 343 7.96 0.46 6.78
N LEU A 344 8.30 0.53 5.51
CA LEU A 344 8.21 1.73 4.68
C LEU A 344 7.03 1.59 3.73
N THR A 345 6.17 2.59 3.72
CA THR A 345 4.99 2.60 2.86
C THR A 345 4.76 4.01 2.32
N GLY A 346 4.34 4.12 1.05
CA GLY A 346 4.15 5.41 0.41
C GLY A 346 3.25 5.35 -0.82
N THR A 347 2.79 6.52 -1.25
CA THR A 347 1.90 6.70 -2.40
C THR A 347 2.41 7.83 -3.28
N ILE A 348 2.42 7.63 -4.60
CA ILE A 348 2.84 8.61 -5.59
C ILE A 348 1.80 8.69 -6.71
N GLY A 349 1.19 9.86 -6.91
CA GLY A 349 0.37 10.15 -8.09
C GLY A 349 1.17 10.82 -9.20
N ALA A 350 1.09 10.25 -10.40
CA ALA A 350 1.86 10.65 -11.58
C ALA A 350 1.03 10.61 -12.86
N GLN A 351 1.53 11.30 -13.89
CA GLN A 351 0.95 11.35 -15.23
C GLN A 351 2.03 11.46 -16.31
N VAL A 352 1.67 11.21 -17.57
CA VAL A 352 2.49 11.55 -18.75
C VAL A 352 1.77 12.61 -19.57
N LEU A 353 2.45 13.72 -19.86
CA LEU A 353 1.97 14.75 -20.79
C LEU A 353 2.63 14.61 -22.15
N GLY A 354 1.85 14.74 -23.22
CA GLY A 354 2.35 14.73 -24.59
C GLY A 354 2.58 13.32 -25.15
N GLY A 355 2.07 13.10 -26.36
CA GLY A 355 2.15 11.84 -27.10
C GLY A 355 0.78 11.39 -27.61
N ILE A 356 0.59 11.40 -28.92
CA ILE A 356 -0.53 10.67 -29.55
C ILE A 356 -0.05 9.22 -29.69
N GLY A 357 -0.70 8.27 -29.02
CA GLY A 357 -0.34 6.84 -29.04
C GLY A 357 -0.08 6.24 -27.65
N SER A 358 0.25 4.94 -27.60
CA SER A 358 0.51 4.15 -26.39
C SER A 358 1.86 4.51 -25.74
N ALA A 359 2.04 5.78 -25.36
CA ALA A 359 3.23 6.25 -24.68
C ALA A 359 3.39 5.51 -23.35
N ALA A 360 4.55 4.91 -23.08
CA ALA A 360 4.84 4.44 -21.73
C ALA A 360 6.24 4.75 -21.29
N SER A 361 6.33 5.04 -20.02
CA SER A 361 7.58 5.18 -19.30
C SER A 361 7.69 4.03 -18.33
N GLN A 362 8.85 3.38 -18.30
CA GLN A 362 9.22 2.57 -17.15
C GLN A 362 9.80 3.51 -16.11
N LEU A 363 9.05 3.69 -15.03
CA LEU A 363 9.52 4.42 -13.85
C LEU A 363 10.29 3.47 -12.95
N ILE A 364 11.29 4.02 -12.27
CA ILE A 364 11.96 3.34 -11.18
C ILE A 364 11.73 4.17 -9.92
N ILE A 365 11.13 3.55 -8.92
CA ILE A 365 11.02 4.11 -7.57
C ILE A 365 12.04 3.41 -6.68
N ARG A 366 12.83 4.21 -5.97
CA ARG A 366 13.88 3.73 -5.07
C ARG A 366 13.69 4.29 -3.68
N ILE A 367 14.11 3.52 -2.69
CA ILE A 367 14.25 4.00 -1.32
C ILE A 367 15.69 3.80 -0.87
N PHE A 368 16.24 4.84 -0.26
CA PHE A 368 17.58 4.84 0.31
C PHE A 368 17.49 4.96 1.83
N ARG A 369 18.41 4.29 2.53
CA ARG A 369 18.75 4.55 3.94
C ARG A 369 20.18 5.09 3.98
N ASP A 370 20.36 6.28 4.54
CA ASP A 370 21.67 6.94 4.69
C ASP A 370 22.47 6.98 3.37
N GLY A 371 21.76 7.23 2.27
CA GLY A 371 22.33 7.26 0.92
C GLY A 371 22.53 5.89 0.26
N SER A 372 22.34 4.78 0.98
CA SER A 372 22.44 3.41 0.44
C SER A 372 21.08 2.91 -0.04
N GLU A 373 21.02 2.36 -1.25
CA GLU A 373 19.78 1.80 -1.81
C GLU A 373 19.37 0.54 -1.05
N ILE A 374 18.12 0.50 -0.60
CA ILE A 374 17.54 -0.66 0.10
C ILE A 374 16.33 -1.25 -0.63
N PHE A 375 15.79 -0.51 -1.60
CA PHE A 375 14.64 -0.90 -2.38
C PHE A 375 14.70 -0.25 -3.76
N ASN A 376 14.33 -1.03 -4.78
CA ASN A 376 14.21 -0.58 -6.16
C ASN A 376 13.10 -1.38 -6.84
N ALA A 377 12.09 -0.67 -7.32
CA ALA A 377 10.93 -1.26 -7.96
C ALA A 377 10.57 -0.54 -9.27
N PRO A 378 10.38 -1.30 -10.35
CA PRO A 378 9.86 -0.77 -11.60
C PRO A 378 8.34 -0.62 -11.54
N TYR A 379 7.85 0.48 -12.11
CA TYR A 379 6.43 0.77 -12.28
C TYR A 379 6.15 1.17 -13.72
N ALA A 380 5.09 0.61 -14.29
CA ALA A 380 4.65 1.00 -15.62
C ALA A 380 3.80 2.26 -15.52
N LEU A 381 4.24 3.34 -16.17
CA LEU A 381 3.43 4.53 -16.37
C LEU A 381 2.99 4.54 -17.84
N VAL A 382 1.75 4.14 -18.08
CA VAL A 382 1.22 3.94 -19.43
C VAL A 382 0.20 5.02 -19.81
N ASN A 383 0.21 5.33 -21.11
CA ASN A 383 -0.66 6.22 -21.86
C ASN A 383 -0.51 7.71 -21.53
N ALA A 384 -0.45 8.54 -22.58
CA ALA A 384 -0.45 10.00 -22.43
C ALA A 384 -1.83 10.46 -21.94
N THR A 385 -1.86 11.45 -21.03
CA THR A 385 -3.04 12.14 -20.45
C THR A 385 -3.74 11.48 -19.26
N PHE A 386 -3.22 10.39 -18.69
CA PHE A 386 -3.90 9.66 -17.61
C PHE A 386 -3.23 9.75 -16.25
N PHE A 387 -4.07 9.65 -15.22
CA PHE A 387 -3.69 9.64 -13.82
C PHE A 387 -3.36 8.22 -13.38
N ASN A 388 -2.17 8.04 -12.82
CA ASN A 388 -1.73 6.78 -12.24
C ASN A 388 -1.34 7.03 -10.79
N CYS A 389 -1.72 6.08 -9.93
CA CYS A 389 -1.29 6.05 -8.55
C CYS A 389 -0.44 4.82 -8.29
N PHE A 390 0.72 5.02 -7.67
CA PHE A 390 1.64 3.96 -7.31
C PHE A 390 1.73 3.85 -5.80
N SER A 391 1.45 2.65 -5.30
CA SER A 391 1.76 2.29 -3.93
C SER A 391 3.13 1.62 -3.84
N VAL A 392 3.88 2.00 -2.82
CA VAL A 392 5.22 1.52 -2.54
C VAL A 392 5.21 0.87 -1.16
N GLN A 393 5.77 -0.33 -1.05
CA GLN A 393 6.02 -0.98 0.22
C GLN A 393 7.41 -1.62 0.19
N ALA A 394 8.19 -1.34 1.23
CA ALA A 394 9.48 -1.96 1.49
C ALA A 394 9.62 -2.30 2.98
N ILE A 395 10.49 -3.25 3.28
CA ILE A 395 10.83 -3.62 4.65
C ILE A 395 12.34 -3.65 4.75
N ASP A 396 12.88 -2.78 5.59
CA ASP A 396 14.30 -2.73 5.91
C ASP A 396 14.56 -3.57 7.17
N PHE A 397 15.50 -4.51 7.09
CA PHE A 397 15.80 -5.45 8.17
C PHE A 397 17.12 -5.12 8.84
N ASN A 398 17.22 -5.51 10.11
CA ASN A 398 18.44 -5.42 10.91
C ASN A 398 18.99 -3.99 10.92
N VAL A 399 18.07 -3.01 11.01
CA VAL A 399 18.45 -1.60 11.01
C VAL A 399 19.19 -1.32 12.32
N PRO A 400 20.41 -0.76 12.25
CA PRO A 400 21.19 -0.46 13.45
C PRO A 400 20.47 0.52 14.37
N THR A 401 20.92 0.58 15.62
CA THR A 401 20.49 1.63 16.56
C THR A 401 21.10 2.97 16.15
N GLY A 402 20.40 4.07 16.39
CA GLY A 402 20.81 5.42 16.01
C GLY A 402 19.80 6.09 15.08
N PHE A 403 20.18 7.27 14.58
CA PHE A 403 19.36 8.03 13.64
C PHE A 403 19.68 7.63 12.20
N HIS A 404 18.63 7.37 11.42
CA HIS A 404 18.70 6.97 10.02
C HIS A 404 17.79 7.86 9.18
N VAL A 405 18.28 8.26 8.01
CA VAL A 405 17.50 9.06 7.04
C VAL A 405 17.05 8.17 5.90
N TYR A 406 15.74 8.16 5.66
CA TYR A 406 15.14 7.51 4.51
C TYR A 406 14.74 8.55 3.46
N SER A 407 14.97 8.24 2.19
CA SER A 407 14.53 9.08 1.07
C SER A 407 13.91 8.22 -0.04
N MET A 408 12.76 8.66 -0.55
CA MET A 408 12.10 8.06 -1.71
C MET A 408 12.36 8.91 -2.95
N THR A 409 12.85 8.28 -4.02
CA THR A 409 13.15 8.95 -5.28
C THR A 409 12.45 8.28 -6.45
N ILE A 410 12.25 9.03 -7.53
CA ILE A 410 11.69 8.55 -8.79
C ILE A 410 12.57 8.98 -9.97
N GLU A 411 12.66 8.13 -10.98
CA GLU A 411 13.33 8.40 -12.25
C GLU A 411 12.64 7.63 -13.38
N VAL A 412 12.84 8.07 -14.63
CA VAL A 412 12.45 7.30 -15.82
C VAL A 412 13.65 6.51 -16.32
N GLN A 413 13.52 5.18 -16.36
CA GLN A 413 14.55 4.29 -16.91
C GLN A 413 14.48 4.21 -18.43
N THR A 414 13.26 4.06 -18.96
CA THR A 414 13.02 3.96 -20.40
C THR A 414 11.84 4.84 -20.76
N VAL A 415 12.06 5.77 -21.68
CA VAL A 415 11.00 6.55 -22.33
C VAL A 415 10.74 5.90 -23.68
N ILE A 416 9.53 5.40 -23.89
CA ILE A 416 9.20 4.75 -25.16
C ILE A 416 8.78 5.80 -26.22
N PHE A 417 8.37 7.02 -25.85
CA PHE A 417 7.90 8.10 -26.77
C PHE A 417 8.10 9.53 -26.22
N ASN A 418 7.95 10.58 -27.07
CA ASN A 418 8.14 12.03 -26.76
C ASN A 418 7.16 12.64 -25.70
N GLY A 419 6.91 11.93 -24.59
CA GLY A 419 6.12 12.42 -23.46
C GLY A 419 7.00 12.88 -22.30
N VAL A 420 6.45 13.78 -21.49
CA VAL A 420 7.04 14.26 -20.24
C VAL A 420 6.31 13.58 -19.09
N SER A 421 7.00 12.67 -18.40
CA SER A 421 6.52 12.04 -17.18
C SER A 421 6.62 13.01 -16.00
N GLN A 422 5.56 13.09 -15.20
CA GLN A 422 5.44 14.08 -14.14
C GLN A 422 4.78 13.50 -12.89
N VAL A 423 5.23 13.96 -11.72
CA VAL A 423 4.54 13.76 -10.45
C VAL A 423 3.59 14.93 -10.22
N ILE A 424 2.34 14.60 -9.91
CA ILE A 424 1.26 15.56 -9.67
C ILE A 424 0.67 15.45 -8.26
N GLY A 425 1.03 14.40 -7.52
CA GLY A 425 0.47 14.11 -6.21
C GLY A 425 -0.69 13.11 -6.29
N PRO A 426 -1.03 12.49 -5.16
CA PRO A 426 -0.44 12.69 -3.83
C PRO A 426 0.99 12.14 -3.72
N ILE A 427 1.73 12.58 -2.70
CA ILE A 427 3.08 12.13 -2.36
C ILE A 427 3.09 11.90 -0.86
N THR A 428 3.24 10.64 -0.46
CA THR A 428 3.30 10.24 0.93
C THR A 428 4.42 9.22 1.14
N LEU A 429 5.07 9.29 2.30
CA LEU A 429 6.03 8.28 2.76
C LEU A 429 5.94 8.21 4.28
N SER A 430 5.86 7.00 4.83
CA SER A 430 5.98 6.75 6.27
C SER A 430 6.94 5.60 6.55
N GLY A 431 7.62 5.67 7.69
CA GLY A 431 8.40 4.60 8.27
C GLY A 431 7.87 4.29 9.67
N MET A 432 7.51 3.03 9.91
CA MET A 432 7.17 2.51 11.23
C MET A 432 8.26 1.54 11.67
N VAL A 433 8.95 1.86 12.77
CA VAL A 433 9.95 0.97 13.36
C VAL A 433 9.25 -0.01 14.26
N ILE A 434 9.41 -1.30 13.97
CA ILE A 434 8.98 -2.38 14.83
C ILE A 434 10.22 -3.10 15.34
N GLY A 435 10.45 -2.97 16.64
CA GLY A 435 11.56 -3.62 17.34
C GLY A 435 11.11 -4.77 18.22
N PRO A 436 12.03 -5.67 18.59
CA PRO A 436 11.69 -6.96 19.18
C PRO A 436 11.36 -6.95 20.69
N LEU A 437 10.66 -8.04 21.05
CA LEU A 437 10.75 -8.91 22.24
C LEU A 437 12.22 -9.14 22.61
N GLY A 438 12.57 -9.00 23.88
CA GLY A 438 13.62 -9.83 24.46
C GLY A 438 13.23 -11.30 24.53
#